data_AF-A0A376RQC5-F1
#
_entry.id   AF-A0A376RQC5-F1
#
_cell.length_a   1.000
_cell.length_b   1.000
_cell.length_c   1.000
_cell.angle_alpha   90.00
_cell.angle_beta   90.00
_cell.angle_gamma   90.00
#
_symmetry.space_group_name_H-M   'P 1'
#
loop_
_entity.id
_entity.type
_entity.pdbx_description
1 polymer ?
#
loop_
_entity_poly.entity_id
_entity_poly.type
_entity_poly.pdbx_seq_one_letter_code
_entity_poly.pdbx_strand_id
1 'polypeptide(L)'
;MLQGYCSTRHSLSSCVIAEENGDMERDYAYTIGRAMSDLQTPEWVGADCARRTLSRLSPRKLSTMKAPVIFANEVATGLFGHLVGAIAGGSVYRKSTFLLDSLGKQILPDWLTIEEHPHLLKGLASTPFDSEGVRTERRDIIKDGILTQWLLTSYSARKLGLKSTGHAGGIHNWRIAGQGLSFEQMLKEMGTGAGGDGADGPGRECHYR
;
A
#
# COMPACT_ATOMS: atom_id res chain seq x y z
N MET A 1 -9.43 7.91 -32.18
CA MET A 1 -9.65 9.14 -31.39
C MET A 1 -9.69 8.68 -29.93
N LEU A 2 -8.67 8.98 -29.12
CA LEU A 2 -8.70 8.67 -27.68
C LEU A 2 -9.77 9.58 -27.04
N GLN A 3 -10.88 9.00 -26.61
CA GLN A 3 -11.92 9.71 -25.87
C GLN A 3 -11.40 10.07 -24.48
N GLY A 4 -11.82 11.21 -23.94
CA GLY A 4 -11.61 11.55 -22.53
C GLY A 4 -12.54 10.72 -21.63
N TYR A 5 -12.28 10.73 -20.33
CA TYR A 5 -13.15 10.10 -19.34
C TYR A 5 -13.44 11.06 -18.18
N CYS A 6 -14.62 10.94 -17.59
CA CYS A 6 -14.99 11.67 -16.38
C CYS A 6 -14.74 10.78 -15.16
N SER A 7 -14.41 11.38 -14.02
CA SER A 7 -14.35 10.67 -12.75
C SER A 7 -14.81 11.58 -11.60
N THR A 8 -15.25 10.95 -10.52
CA THR A 8 -15.58 11.60 -9.25
C THR A 8 -14.70 11.02 -8.15
N ARG A 9 -14.51 11.78 -7.09
CA ARG A 9 -13.81 11.35 -5.87
C ARG A 9 -14.40 12.12 -4.70
N HIS A 10 -14.87 11.39 -3.71
CA HIS A 10 -15.42 11.93 -2.48
C HIS A 10 -14.61 11.38 -1.31
N SER A 11 -14.34 12.20 -0.31
CA SER A 11 -13.61 11.80 0.88
C SER A 11 -14.14 12.53 2.10
N LEU A 12 -14.09 11.86 3.25
CA LEU A 12 -14.39 12.43 4.55
C LEU A 12 -13.30 11.97 5.52
N SER A 13 -12.81 12.89 6.36
CA SER A 13 -11.78 12.61 7.36
C SER A 13 -11.98 13.47 8.59
N SER A 14 -11.50 12.99 9.73
CA SER A 14 -11.36 13.77 10.96
C SER A 14 -9.99 13.54 11.58
N CYS A 15 -9.49 14.53 12.31
CA CYS A 15 -8.21 14.48 13.02
C CYS A 15 -8.42 15.15 14.38
N VAL A 16 -8.01 14.49 15.46
CA VAL A 16 -8.16 15.01 16.83
C VAL A 16 -6.87 14.83 17.62
N ILE A 17 -6.81 15.45 18.79
CA ILE A 17 -5.69 15.35 19.73
C ILE A 17 -6.25 14.82 21.06
N ALA A 18 -5.51 13.91 21.70
CA ALA A 18 -5.75 13.47 23.07
C ALA A 18 -4.53 13.78 23.93
N GLU A 19 -4.75 13.96 25.24
CA GLU A 19 -3.68 14.22 26.21
C GLU A 19 -3.83 13.31 27.43
N GLU A 20 -2.71 12.77 27.90
CA GLU A 20 -2.61 12.05 29.18
C GLU A 20 -1.27 12.39 29.86
N ASN A 21 -1.29 12.79 31.13
CA ASN A 21 -0.08 13.10 31.91
C ASN A 21 0.90 14.10 31.23
N GLY A 22 0.37 15.03 30.43
CA GLY A 22 1.16 16.02 29.68
C GLY A 22 1.75 15.49 28.36
N ASP A 23 1.49 14.23 27.99
CA ASP A 23 1.79 13.67 26.67
C ASP A 23 0.61 13.90 25.72
N MET A 24 0.86 14.50 24.56
CA MET A 24 -0.15 14.83 23.55
C MET A 24 0.05 13.99 22.29
N GLU A 25 -0.98 13.24 21.92
CA GLU A 25 -0.97 12.38 20.75
C GLU A 25 -2.04 12.80 19.73
N ARG A 26 -1.73 12.60 18.45
CA ARG A 26 -2.58 12.98 17.32
C ARG A 26 -2.67 11.84 16.31
N ASP A 27 -3.89 11.45 15.95
CA ASP A 27 -4.15 10.56 14.82
C ASP A 27 -5.37 11.04 14.03
N TYR A 28 -5.68 10.35 12.94
CA TYR A 28 -6.79 10.67 12.04
C TYR A 28 -7.43 9.39 11.51
N ALA A 29 -8.67 9.52 11.02
CA ALA A 29 -9.33 8.48 10.24
C ALA A 29 -9.96 9.10 8.99
N TYR A 30 -10.17 8.28 7.97
CA TYR A 30 -10.77 8.74 6.73
C TYR A 30 -11.52 7.63 5.98
N THR A 31 -12.43 8.04 5.10
CA THR A 31 -13.11 7.20 4.12
C THR A 31 -13.05 7.86 2.75
N ILE A 32 -13.00 7.06 1.68
CA ILE A 32 -12.85 7.55 0.31
C ILE A 32 -13.56 6.64 -0.70
N GLY A 33 -14.19 7.24 -1.70
CA GLY A 33 -14.98 6.50 -2.69
C GLY A 33 -15.24 7.28 -3.98
N ARG A 34 -15.74 6.57 -5.00
CA ARG A 34 -16.17 7.17 -6.28
C ARG A 34 -17.59 7.72 -6.20
N ALA A 35 -18.47 7.09 -5.40
CA ALA A 35 -19.80 7.60 -5.10
C ALA A 35 -19.91 7.99 -3.62
N MET A 36 -20.77 8.96 -3.30
CA MET A 36 -21.06 9.34 -1.91
C MET A 36 -21.57 8.15 -1.09
N SER A 37 -22.35 7.25 -1.70
CA SER A 37 -22.86 6.03 -1.07
C SER A 37 -21.79 4.99 -0.75
N ASP A 38 -20.57 5.14 -1.27
CA ASP A 38 -19.45 4.24 -0.97
C ASP A 38 -18.69 4.66 0.29
N LEU A 39 -19.02 5.81 0.89
CA LEU A 39 -18.35 6.33 2.07
C LEU A 39 -18.92 5.73 3.35
N GLN A 40 -18.04 5.50 4.33
CA GLN A 40 -18.45 5.29 5.71
C GLN A 40 -19.15 6.53 6.27
N THR A 41 -19.98 6.34 7.31
CA THR A 41 -20.73 7.47 7.91
C THR A 41 -19.79 8.42 8.67
N PRO A 42 -20.17 9.70 8.85
CA PRO A 42 -19.40 10.63 9.67
C PRO A 42 -19.15 10.13 11.10
N GLU A 43 -20.12 9.43 11.69
CA GLU A 43 -20.02 8.85 13.02
C GLU A 43 -18.96 7.75 13.07
N TRP A 44 -18.89 6.90 12.04
CA TRP A 44 -17.84 5.88 11.92
C TRP A 44 -16.45 6.52 11.85
N VAL A 45 -16.28 7.56 11.02
CA VAL A 45 -15.00 8.28 10.90
C VAL A 45 -14.61 8.93 12.23
N GLY A 46 -15.56 9.55 12.93
CA GLY A 46 -15.33 10.13 14.26
C GLY A 46 -14.92 9.09 15.30
N ALA A 47 -15.62 7.96 15.35
CA ALA A 47 -15.33 6.86 16.27
C ALA A 47 -13.95 6.24 16.01
N ASP A 48 -13.61 5.97 14.75
CA ASP A 48 -12.31 5.39 14.38
C ASP A 48 -11.16 6.36 14.68
N CYS A 49 -11.33 7.65 14.38
CA CYS A 49 -10.36 8.69 14.69
C CYS A 49 -10.07 8.80 16.20
N ALA A 50 -11.13 8.82 17.02
CA ALA A 50 -10.98 8.84 18.48
C ALA A 50 -10.29 7.56 18.99
N ARG A 51 -10.70 6.38 18.50
CA ARG A 51 -10.11 5.09 18.87
C ARG A 51 -8.61 5.04 18.57
N ARG A 52 -8.19 5.48 17.38
CA ARG A 52 -6.78 5.56 16.97
C ARG A 52 -5.99 6.58 17.79
N THR A 53 -6.57 7.76 18.04
CA THR A 53 -5.86 8.81 18.79
C THR A 53 -5.62 8.37 20.25
N LEU A 54 -6.61 7.73 20.87
CA LEU A 54 -6.49 7.23 22.24
C LEU A 54 -5.52 6.05 22.37
N SER A 55 -5.37 5.19 21.34
CA SER A 55 -4.45 4.04 21.41
C SER A 55 -2.97 4.41 21.45
N ARG A 56 -2.64 5.67 21.13
CA ARG A 56 -1.26 6.18 21.10
C ARG A 56 -0.77 6.73 22.43
N LEU A 57 -1.69 7.08 23.34
CA LEU A 57 -1.35 7.74 24.60
C LEU A 57 -0.36 6.93 25.42
N SER A 58 0.55 7.63 26.12
CA SER A 58 1.57 7.03 26.98
C SER A 58 2.51 6.04 26.25
N PRO A 59 3.11 6.43 25.10
CA PRO A 59 4.01 5.55 24.36
C PRO A 59 5.30 5.30 25.15
N ARG A 60 5.89 4.12 24.95
CA ARG A 60 7.19 3.77 25.56
C ARG A 60 8.28 3.66 24.50
N LYS A 61 9.43 4.25 24.79
CA LYS A 61 10.64 4.06 24.00
C LYS A 61 11.23 2.68 24.29
N LEU A 62 11.23 1.80 23.29
CA LEU A 62 11.90 0.50 23.38
C LEU A 62 13.43 0.67 23.36
N SER A 63 14.13 -0.20 24.07
CA SER A 63 15.59 -0.33 23.96
C SER A 63 15.99 -0.89 22.60
N THR A 64 17.21 -0.58 22.14
CA THR A 64 17.73 -1.09 20.87
C THR A 64 17.80 -2.61 20.90
N MET A 65 17.13 -3.25 19.94
CA MET A 65 17.08 -4.71 19.83
C MET A 65 16.86 -5.14 18.37
N LYS A 66 17.04 -6.43 18.09
CA LYS A 66 16.52 -7.09 16.88
C LYS A 66 15.25 -7.83 17.26
N ALA A 67 14.15 -7.57 16.55
CA ALA A 67 12.86 -8.20 16.82
C ALA A 67 12.08 -8.41 15.51
N PRO A 68 11.15 -9.37 15.46
CA PRO A 68 10.14 -9.44 14.40
C PRO A 68 9.32 -8.15 14.34
N VAL A 69 8.91 -7.77 13.12
CA VAL A 69 8.11 -6.56 12.88
C VAL A 69 6.89 -6.90 12.03
N ILE A 70 5.72 -6.49 12.48
CA ILE A 70 4.49 -6.48 11.67
C ILE A 70 4.23 -5.06 11.20
N PHE A 71 4.13 -4.89 9.88
CA PHE A 71 3.61 -3.67 9.27
C PHE A 71 2.09 -3.74 9.23
N ALA A 72 1.41 -2.83 9.91
CA ALA A 72 -0.04 -2.67 9.74
C ALA A 72 -0.41 -2.42 8.27
N ASN A 73 -1.63 -2.82 7.90
CA ASN A 73 -2.14 -2.76 6.54
C ASN A 73 -1.93 -1.38 5.87
N GLU A 74 -2.16 -0.28 6.58
CA GLU A 74 -2.02 1.08 6.06
C GLU A 74 -0.57 1.40 5.66
N VAL A 75 0.42 0.96 6.44
CA VAL A 75 1.84 1.17 6.14
C VAL A 75 2.39 0.11 5.19
N ALA A 76 1.85 -1.11 5.22
CA ALA A 76 2.26 -2.21 4.35
C ALA A 76 2.08 -1.85 2.86
N THR A 77 1.06 -1.04 2.52
CA THR A 77 0.90 -0.52 1.15
C THR A 77 2.10 0.32 0.69
N GLY A 78 2.70 1.11 1.58
CA GLY A 78 3.90 1.91 1.30
C GLY A 78 5.15 1.06 1.08
N LEU A 79 5.28 -0.05 1.81
CA LEU A 79 6.37 -1.02 1.62
C LEU A 79 6.38 -1.56 0.18
N PHE A 80 5.22 -2.00 -0.33
CA PHE A 80 5.11 -2.42 -1.73
C PHE A 80 5.13 -1.22 -2.69
N GLY A 81 4.76 -0.02 -2.25
CA GLY A 81 4.91 1.22 -3.02
C GLY A 81 6.36 1.51 -3.42
N HIS A 82 7.34 1.14 -2.59
CA HIS A 82 8.77 1.26 -2.96
C HIS A 82 9.17 0.37 -4.14
N LEU A 83 8.48 -0.76 -4.33
CA LEU A 83 8.71 -1.62 -5.48
C LEU A 83 8.47 -0.86 -6.78
N VAL A 84 7.40 -0.04 -6.86
CA VAL A 84 7.06 0.76 -8.05
C VAL A 84 8.27 1.57 -8.54
N GLY A 85 8.95 2.28 -7.63
CA GLY A 85 10.15 3.06 -7.98
C GLY A 85 11.34 2.17 -8.36
N ALA A 86 11.49 1.03 -7.70
CA ALA A 86 12.57 0.07 -7.96
C ALA A 86 12.44 -0.63 -9.32
N ILE A 87 11.22 -0.90 -9.80
CA ILE A 87 10.97 -1.57 -11.09
C ILE A 87 10.50 -0.62 -12.20
N ALA A 88 10.47 0.68 -11.93
CA ALA A 88 10.18 1.70 -12.92
C ALA A 88 11.27 1.70 -14.01
N GLY A 89 10.85 1.69 -15.28
CA GLY A 89 11.78 1.71 -16.42
C GLY A 89 12.75 2.88 -16.37
N GLY A 90 12.32 4.02 -15.81
CA GLY A 90 13.17 5.18 -15.53
C GLY A 90 14.38 4.88 -14.65
N SER A 91 14.20 4.06 -13.62
CA SER A 91 15.29 3.65 -12.71
C SER A 91 16.16 2.58 -13.35
N VAL A 92 15.54 1.65 -14.10
CA VAL A 92 16.23 0.55 -14.78
C VAL A 92 17.20 1.06 -15.85
N TYR A 93 16.76 1.90 -16.80
CA TYR A 93 17.65 2.37 -17.87
C TYR A 93 18.77 3.28 -17.37
N ARG A 94 18.55 3.98 -16.24
CA ARG A 94 19.57 4.80 -15.57
C ARG A 94 20.49 3.98 -14.65
N LYS A 95 20.23 2.68 -14.49
CA LYS A 95 20.95 1.79 -13.56
C LYS A 95 20.93 2.32 -12.12
N SER A 96 19.81 2.93 -11.70
CA SER A 96 19.65 3.59 -10.41
C SER A 96 18.64 2.86 -9.51
N THR A 97 18.58 1.53 -9.62
CA THR A 97 17.72 0.66 -8.80
C THR A 97 18.52 -0.53 -8.31
N PHE A 98 18.24 -0.98 -7.08
CA PHE A 98 18.83 -2.19 -6.52
C PHE A 98 18.31 -3.48 -7.18
N LEU A 99 17.22 -3.39 -7.96
CA LEU A 99 16.62 -4.53 -8.67
C LEU A 99 17.11 -4.68 -10.12
N LEU A 100 18.15 -3.97 -10.55
CA LEU A 100 18.58 -3.89 -11.95
C LEU A 100 18.67 -5.26 -12.66
N ASP A 101 19.25 -6.25 -11.97
CA ASP A 101 19.48 -7.60 -12.50
C ASP A 101 18.48 -8.63 -11.97
N SER A 102 17.28 -8.19 -11.57
CA SER A 102 16.28 -9.04 -10.88
C SER A 102 15.09 -9.48 -11.74
N LEU A 103 15.02 -9.08 -13.02
CA LEU A 103 13.95 -9.56 -13.90
C LEU A 103 14.03 -11.09 -14.06
N GLY A 104 12.90 -11.77 -13.87
CA GLY A 104 12.80 -13.22 -13.90
C GLY A 104 13.37 -13.93 -12.66
N LYS A 105 13.81 -13.18 -11.64
CA LYS A 105 14.29 -13.75 -10.37
C LYS A 105 13.21 -13.66 -9.29
N GLN A 106 13.28 -14.60 -8.35
CA GLN A 106 12.48 -14.58 -7.15
C GLN A 106 13.01 -13.50 -6.19
N ILE A 107 12.20 -12.49 -5.91
CA ILE A 107 12.53 -11.37 -5.01
C ILE A 107 11.58 -11.29 -3.80
N LEU A 108 10.50 -12.07 -3.83
CA LEU A 108 9.49 -12.20 -2.78
C LEU A 108 9.20 -13.70 -2.52
N PRO A 109 8.50 -14.04 -1.42
CA PRO A 109 8.10 -15.42 -1.17
C PRO A 109 7.33 -16.04 -2.35
N ASP A 110 7.53 -17.33 -2.58
CA ASP A 110 6.97 -18.08 -3.71
C ASP A 110 5.43 -18.11 -3.75
N TRP A 111 4.78 -17.96 -2.60
CA TRP A 111 3.32 -17.88 -2.50
C TRP A 111 2.75 -16.48 -2.80
N LEU A 112 3.59 -15.45 -2.93
CA LEU A 112 3.15 -14.06 -3.05
C LEU A 112 3.07 -13.62 -4.51
N THR A 113 1.85 -13.25 -4.94
CA THR A 113 1.59 -12.63 -6.25
C THR A 113 1.09 -11.19 -6.05
N ILE A 114 1.60 -10.27 -6.86
CA ILE A 114 1.12 -8.87 -6.94
C ILE A 114 0.38 -8.70 -8.26
N GLU A 115 -0.94 -8.58 -8.15
CA GLU A 115 -1.85 -8.49 -9.27
C GLU A 115 -2.21 -7.03 -9.58
N GLU A 116 -2.02 -6.58 -10.80
CA GLU A 116 -2.50 -5.27 -11.27
C GLU A 116 -3.82 -5.40 -12.03
N HIS A 117 -4.83 -4.62 -11.64
CA HIS A 117 -6.18 -4.62 -12.22
C HIS A 117 -6.63 -3.22 -12.68
N PRO A 118 -6.25 -2.75 -13.87
CA PRO A 118 -6.48 -1.36 -14.28
C PRO A 118 -7.94 -1.03 -14.60
N HIS A 119 -8.78 -2.03 -14.86
CA HIS A 119 -10.15 -1.85 -15.36
C HIS A 119 -11.22 -2.22 -14.33
N LEU A 120 -10.90 -2.20 -13.03
CA LEU A 120 -11.91 -2.39 -11.98
C LEU A 120 -12.95 -1.28 -12.08
N LEU A 121 -14.22 -1.64 -12.21
CA LEU A 121 -15.31 -0.68 -12.16
C LEU A 121 -15.27 0.06 -10.83
N LYS A 122 -15.33 1.40 -10.90
CA LYS A 122 -15.19 2.31 -9.75
C LYS A 122 -13.85 2.18 -8.97
N GLY A 123 -12.83 1.51 -9.51
CA GLY A 123 -11.53 1.43 -8.84
C GLY A 123 -10.90 2.82 -8.63
N LEU A 124 -10.27 3.02 -7.47
CA LEU A 124 -9.69 4.30 -7.07
C LEU A 124 -8.48 4.70 -7.95
N ALA A 125 -7.76 3.72 -8.50
CA ALA A 125 -6.66 3.92 -9.43
C ALA A 125 -6.92 3.25 -10.79
N SER A 126 -8.19 3.01 -11.15
CA SER A 126 -8.54 2.51 -12.49
C SER A 126 -8.36 3.61 -13.53
N THR A 127 -7.83 3.23 -14.70
CA THR A 127 -7.72 4.12 -15.86
C THR A 127 -7.88 3.33 -17.16
N PRO A 128 -8.57 3.87 -18.18
CA PRO A 128 -8.73 3.20 -19.48
C PRO A 128 -7.47 3.25 -20.35
N PHE A 129 -6.57 4.19 -20.08
CA PHE A 129 -5.29 4.36 -20.75
C PHE A 129 -4.30 5.10 -19.84
N ASP A 130 -3.00 4.93 -20.08
CA ASP A 130 -1.94 5.63 -19.39
C ASP A 130 -1.78 7.08 -19.88
N SER A 131 -0.86 7.83 -19.29
CA SER A 131 -0.63 9.25 -19.62
C SER A 131 -0.10 9.49 -21.04
N GLU A 132 0.30 8.45 -21.76
CA GLU A 132 0.71 8.49 -23.17
C GLU A 132 -0.38 7.94 -24.11
N GLY A 133 -1.56 7.60 -23.57
CA GLY A 133 -2.67 7.02 -24.32
C GLY A 133 -2.51 5.52 -24.62
N VAL A 134 -1.55 4.84 -23.97
CA VAL A 134 -1.33 3.40 -24.12
C VAL A 134 -2.35 2.64 -23.29
N ARG A 135 -2.88 1.54 -23.83
CA ARG A 135 -3.80 0.65 -23.13
C ARG A 135 -3.15 0.10 -21.86
N THR A 136 -3.90 0.13 -20.76
CA THR A 136 -3.57 -0.56 -19.52
C THR A 136 -4.08 -2.01 -19.55
N GLU A 137 -3.36 -2.94 -18.93
CA GLU A 137 -3.66 -4.38 -19.02
C GLU A 137 -3.63 -5.04 -17.64
N ARG A 138 -4.41 -6.11 -17.46
CA ARG A 138 -4.29 -6.99 -16.28
C ARG A 138 -2.93 -7.69 -16.35
N ARG A 139 -2.13 -7.56 -15.31
CA ARG A 139 -0.77 -8.11 -15.24
C ARG A 139 -0.45 -8.63 -13.85
N ASP A 140 0.26 -9.75 -13.76
CA ASP A 140 0.89 -10.16 -12.50
C ASP A 140 2.31 -9.60 -12.50
N ILE A 141 2.51 -8.49 -11.79
CA ILE A 141 3.81 -7.79 -11.73
C ILE A 141 4.84 -8.66 -11.02
N ILE A 142 4.39 -9.27 -9.93
CA ILE A 142 5.09 -10.37 -9.27
C ILE A 142 4.19 -11.59 -9.41
N LYS A 143 4.73 -12.69 -9.92
CA LYS A 143 4.03 -13.98 -9.99
C LYS A 143 4.82 -15.01 -9.22
N ASP A 144 4.21 -15.57 -8.18
CA ASP A 144 4.80 -16.61 -7.33
C ASP A 144 6.21 -16.20 -6.84
N GLY A 145 6.32 -14.97 -6.32
CA GLY A 145 7.57 -14.37 -5.84
C GLY A 145 8.51 -13.83 -6.92
N ILE A 146 8.26 -14.11 -8.20
CA ILE A 146 9.14 -13.77 -9.34
C ILE A 146 8.74 -12.43 -9.96
N LEU A 147 9.72 -11.56 -10.20
CA LEU A 147 9.51 -10.32 -10.96
C LEU A 147 9.34 -10.62 -12.45
N THR A 148 8.14 -10.38 -12.99
CA THR A 148 7.80 -10.79 -14.36
C THR A 148 8.09 -9.71 -15.41
N GLN A 149 8.00 -8.43 -15.03
CA GLN A 149 8.17 -7.30 -15.94
C GLN A 149 8.58 -6.01 -15.23
N TRP A 150 9.13 -5.08 -16.00
CA TRP A 150 9.31 -3.69 -15.60
C TRP A 150 8.03 -2.87 -15.80
N LEU A 151 7.95 -1.71 -15.13
CA LEU A 151 6.89 -0.72 -15.36
C LEU A 151 7.40 0.33 -16.35
N LEU A 152 7.00 0.18 -17.60
CA LEU A 152 7.57 0.93 -18.73
C LEU A 152 6.59 1.93 -19.32
N THR A 153 7.12 3.14 -19.53
CA THR A 153 6.60 4.18 -20.44
C THR A 153 7.15 3.99 -21.84
N SER A 154 6.64 4.70 -22.85
CA SER A 154 7.19 4.65 -24.21
C SER A 154 8.66 5.06 -24.27
N TYR A 155 9.06 6.08 -23.50
CA TYR A 155 10.46 6.54 -23.46
C TYR A 155 11.39 5.49 -22.85
N SER A 156 11.05 4.98 -21.66
CA SER A 156 11.87 4.00 -20.96
C SER A 156 11.92 2.65 -21.68
N ALA A 157 10.80 2.24 -22.29
CA ALA A 157 10.74 1.09 -23.16
C ALA A 157 11.73 1.22 -24.33
N ARG A 158 11.73 2.36 -25.06
CA ARG A 158 12.69 2.60 -26.16
C ARG A 158 14.14 2.54 -25.69
N LYS A 159 14.46 3.12 -24.52
CA LYS A 159 15.82 3.07 -23.94
C LYS A 159 16.28 1.66 -23.62
N LEU A 160 15.35 0.75 -23.33
CA LEU A 160 15.62 -0.66 -23.00
C LEU A 160 15.42 -1.60 -24.20
N GLY A 161 15.03 -1.11 -25.37
CA GLY A 161 14.70 -1.96 -26.52
C GLY A 161 13.41 -2.78 -26.36
N LEU A 162 12.50 -2.35 -25.47
CA LEU A 162 11.24 -3.01 -25.13
C LEU A 162 10.03 -2.21 -25.65
N LYS A 163 8.81 -2.66 -25.30
CA LYS A 163 7.54 -1.96 -25.56
C LYS A 163 6.98 -1.35 -24.28
N SER A 164 6.18 -0.29 -24.42
CA SER A 164 5.47 0.30 -23.28
C SER A 164 4.53 -0.74 -22.67
N THR A 165 4.34 -0.65 -21.36
CA THR A 165 3.47 -1.58 -20.60
C THR A 165 2.21 -0.89 -20.08
N GLY A 166 1.98 0.38 -20.45
CA GLY A 166 0.85 1.17 -19.98
C GLY A 166 1.07 1.82 -18.61
N HIS A 167 2.32 2.16 -18.26
CA HIS A 167 2.69 2.69 -16.94
C HIS A 167 3.15 4.14 -16.95
N ALA A 168 2.89 4.90 -18.01
CA ALA A 168 3.08 6.35 -17.96
C ALA A 168 2.06 6.96 -16.97
N GLY A 169 2.56 7.47 -15.84
CA GLY A 169 1.73 8.00 -14.75
C GLY A 169 1.58 7.08 -13.53
N GLY A 170 2.16 5.87 -13.56
CA GLY A 170 2.19 4.96 -12.40
C GLY A 170 1.45 3.65 -12.62
N ILE A 171 1.10 2.99 -11.51
CA ILE A 171 0.42 1.68 -11.44
C ILE A 171 -1.09 1.82 -11.26
N HIS A 172 -1.83 0.75 -11.57
CA HIS A 172 -3.30 0.79 -11.66
C HIS A 172 -3.96 -0.34 -10.84
N ASN A 173 -4.27 -0.07 -9.57
CA ASN A 173 -4.91 -0.99 -8.62
C ASN A 173 -4.15 -2.32 -8.41
N TRP A 174 -3.06 -2.27 -7.64
CA TRP A 174 -2.44 -3.51 -7.15
C TRP A 174 -3.31 -4.22 -6.11
N ARG A 175 -3.27 -5.55 -6.13
CA ARG A 175 -3.93 -6.46 -5.18
C ARG A 175 -2.93 -7.54 -4.77
N ILE A 176 -2.90 -7.81 -3.48
CA ILE A 176 -2.10 -8.87 -2.87
C ILE A 176 -3.06 -9.63 -1.97
N ALA A 177 -3.22 -10.93 -2.22
CA ALA A 177 -4.11 -11.76 -1.40
C ALA A 177 -3.47 -12.02 -0.03
N GLY A 178 -4.29 -11.94 1.02
CA GLY A 178 -3.90 -12.41 2.35
C GLY A 178 -3.76 -13.93 2.38
N GLN A 179 -2.94 -14.46 3.28
CA GLN A 179 -2.71 -15.90 3.45
C GLN A 179 -3.67 -16.56 4.46
N GLY A 180 -4.82 -15.93 4.72
CA GLY A 180 -5.89 -16.47 5.57
C GLY A 180 -5.80 -16.15 7.07
N LEU A 181 -4.71 -15.51 7.54
CA LEU A 181 -4.57 -15.08 8.93
C LEU A 181 -5.18 -13.70 9.18
N SER A 182 -5.93 -13.56 10.26
CA SER A 182 -6.33 -12.25 10.80
C SER A 182 -5.16 -11.54 11.47
N PHE A 183 -5.28 -10.23 11.70
CA PHE A 183 -4.25 -9.47 12.42
C PHE A 183 -4.00 -10.04 13.83
N GLU A 184 -5.04 -10.43 14.56
CA GLU A 184 -4.90 -11.08 15.87
C GLU A 184 -4.14 -12.41 15.78
N GLN A 185 -4.38 -13.20 14.74
CA GLN A 185 -3.65 -14.44 14.50
C GLN A 185 -2.18 -14.17 14.16
N MET A 186 -1.88 -13.14 13.36
CA MET A 186 -0.51 -12.71 13.07
C MET A 186 0.22 -12.25 14.33
N LEU A 187 -0.45 -11.52 15.24
CA LEU A 187 0.12 -11.14 16.53
C LEU A 187 0.43 -12.38 17.39
N LYS A 188 -0.47 -13.37 17.42
CA LYS A 188 -0.26 -14.64 18.14
C LYS A 188 0.89 -15.45 17.54
N GLU A 189 1.02 -15.50 16.22
CA GLU A 189 2.11 -16.18 15.53
C GLU A 189 3.46 -15.49 15.76
N MET A 190 3.49 -14.15 15.74
CA MET A 190 4.69 -13.38 16.06
C MET A 190 5.15 -13.61 17.51
N GLY A 191 4.20 -13.77 18.44
CA GLY A 191 4.46 -13.95 19.86
C GLY A 191 4.98 -12.66 20.52
N THR A 192 6.28 -12.37 20.37
CA THR A 192 6.93 -11.17 20.91
C THR A 192 7.65 -10.42 19.80
N GLY A 193 7.29 -9.15 19.60
CA GLY A 193 7.87 -8.31 18.55
C GLY A 193 7.31 -6.89 18.58
N ALA A 194 7.64 -6.11 17.55
CA ALA A 194 7.13 -4.76 17.38
C ALA A 194 6.01 -4.74 16.32
N GLY A 195 4.85 -4.17 16.68
CA GLY A 195 3.78 -3.86 15.72
C GLY A 195 3.79 -2.37 15.40
N GLY A 196 3.81 -2.00 14.11
CA GLY A 196 3.49 -0.64 13.68
C GLY A 196 1.98 -0.44 13.75
N ASP A 197 1.53 0.66 14.35
CA ASP A 197 0.13 0.84 14.69
C ASP A 197 -0.76 0.91 13.44
N GLY A 198 -1.93 0.29 13.57
CA GLY A 198 -2.96 0.21 12.56
C GLY A 198 -4.08 -0.67 13.09
N ALA A 199 -4.78 -0.11 14.08
CA ALA A 199 -6.18 -0.39 14.31
C ALA A 199 -6.57 -1.87 14.49
N ASP A 200 -6.07 -2.56 15.52
CA ASP A 200 -6.91 -3.55 16.23
C ASP A 200 -6.31 -4.00 17.57
N GLY A 201 -7.12 -3.89 18.62
CA GLY A 201 -6.81 -4.43 19.94
C GLY A 201 -7.36 -3.58 21.09
N PRO A 202 -8.41 -4.01 21.83
CA PRO A 202 -8.72 -3.43 23.13
C PRO A 202 -7.62 -3.84 24.10
N GLY A 203 -7.20 -2.89 24.94
CA GLY A 203 -6.06 -3.00 25.85
C GLY A 203 -5.80 -4.40 26.39
N ARG A 204 -4.68 -4.98 25.98
CA ARG A 204 -3.92 -5.91 26.80
C ARG A 204 -2.47 -5.51 26.69
N GLU A 205 -1.88 -5.27 27.85
CA GLU A 205 -0.47 -5.02 28.04
C GLU A 205 0.33 -6.05 27.25
N CYS A 206 0.96 -5.62 26.15
CA CYS A 206 2.15 -6.30 25.66
C CYS A 206 3.21 -6.11 26.74
N HIS A 207 3.28 -7.06 27.67
CA HIS A 207 4.35 -7.12 28.66
C HIS A 207 5.66 -7.36 27.91
N TYR A 208 6.36 -6.28 27.57
CA TYR A 208 7.78 -6.31 27.31
C TYR A 208 8.47 -6.58 28.65
N ARG A 209 8.97 -7.81 28.84
CA ARG A 209 9.99 -8.11 29.86
C ARG A 209 11.36 -8.07 29.21
#